data_AF-A0A7D5UVQ1-F1
#
_entry.id   AF-A0A7D5UVQ1-F1
#
_cell.length_a   1.000
_cell.length_b   1.000
_cell.length_c   1.000
_cell.angle_alpha   90.00
_cell.angle_beta   90.00
_cell.angle_gamma   90.00
#
_symmetry.space_group_name_H-M   'P 1'
#
loop_
_entity.id
_entity.type
_entity.pdbx_description
1 polymer ?
#
loop_
_entity_poly.entity_id
_entity_poly.type
_entity_poly.pdbx_seq_one_letter_code
_entity_poly.pdbx_strand_id
1 'polypeptide(L)'
;MEHAYRNFTDEKTGEMFIFPVVAETFDDYFNDQSKFAVTPEHIIRGVNKATAERVPEGNTGGGTAMLCHRYRGGTGSSSRTINGYDIGGNPATYTVGVLVQ
;
A
#
# COMPACT_ATOMS: atom_id res chain seq x y z
N MET A 1 3.00 -3.66 -14.59
CA MET A 1 2.98 -4.93 -15.35
C MET A 1 4.33 -5.19 -16.00
N GLU A 2 4.77 -4.38 -16.95
CA GLU A 2 6.14 -4.44 -17.54
C GLU A 2 7.25 -4.58 -16.50
N HIS A 3 7.28 -3.69 -15.50
CA HIS A 3 8.27 -3.76 -14.42
C HIS A 3 8.22 -5.09 -13.66
N ALA A 4 7.04 -5.65 -13.45
CA ALA A 4 6.89 -6.89 -12.71
C ALA A 4 7.34 -8.11 -13.53
N TYR A 5 6.97 -8.15 -14.80
CA TYR A 5 7.40 -9.18 -15.74
C TYR A 5 8.94 -9.20 -15.86
N ARG A 6 9.58 -8.04 -16.06
CA ARG A 6 11.05 -7.98 -16.22
C ARG A 6 11.85 -8.41 -14.99
N ASN A 7 11.31 -8.27 -13.78
CA ASN A 7 12.08 -8.45 -12.54
C ASN A 7 11.63 -9.64 -11.69
N PHE A 8 10.44 -10.19 -11.94
CA PHE A 8 9.85 -11.24 -11.10
C PHE A 8 9.32 -12.44 -11.89
N THR A 9 9.66 -12.57 -13.18
CA THR A 9 9.48 -13.84 -13.92
C THR A 9 10.83 -14.44 -14.28
N ASP A 10 11.03 -15.71 -13.96
CA ASP A 10 12.16 -16.54 -14.36
C ASP A 10 11.69 -17.90 -14.94
N GLU A 11 12.65 -18.73 -15.38
CA GLU A 11 12.37 -20.07 -15.93
C GLU A 11 11.62 -21.00 -14.95
N LYS A 12 11.68 -20.74 -13.64
CA LYS A 12 10.98 -21.54 -12.61
C LYS A 12 9.58 -21.05 -12.34
N THR A 13 9.31 -19.74 -12.47
CA THR A 13 7.98 -19.15 -12.28
C THR A 13 7.10 -19.22 -13.53
N GLY A 14 7.69 -19.44 -14.71
CA GLY A 14 6.99 -19.44 -16.00
C GLY A 14 6.51 -18.05 -16.42
N GLU A 15 5.85 -17.95 -17.59
CA GLU A 15 5.14 -16.73 -18.00
C GLU A 15 3.96 -16.50 -17.04
N MET A 16 4.18 -15.68 -16.00
CA MET A 16 3.12 -15.35 -15.06
C MET A 16 2.12 -14.37 -15.69
N PHE A 17 0.84 -14.74 -15.64
CA PHE A 17 -0.26 -13.80 -15.85
C PHE A 17 -0.49 -13.01 -14.55
N ILE A 18 -0.22 -11.71 -14.57
CA ILE A 18 -0.22 -10.87 -13.36
C ILE A 18 -1.54 -10.11 -13.24
N PHE A 19 -2.20 -10.22 -12.08
CA PHE A 19 -3.41 -9.46 -11.74
C PHE A 19 -3.11 -8.50 -10.58
N PRO A 20 -2.81 -7.22 -10.85
CA PRO A 20 -2.49 -6.26 -9.79
C PRO A 20 -3.75 -5.88 -9.00
N VAL A 21 -3.62 -5.77 -7.68
CA VAL A 21 -4.64 -5.19 -6.81
C VAL A 21 -4.42 -3.68 -6.75
N VAL A 22 -5.42 -2.92 -7.18
CA VAL A 22 -5.39 -1.45 -7.19
C VAL A 22 -6.70 -0.95 -6.57
N ALA A 23 -6.59 0.05 -5.69
CA ALA A 23 -7.72 0.72 -5.05
C ALA A 23 -7.52 2.24 -5.13
N GLU A 24 -8.58 2.99 -4.88
CA GLU A 24 -8.59 4.45 -4.97
C GLU A 24 -9.43 5.10 -3.86
N THR A 25 -9.17 6.39 -3.64
CA THR A 25 -10.09 7.34 -3.03
C THR A 25 -10.04 8.65 -3.83
N PHE A 26 -11.05 9.51 -3.69
CA PHE A 26 -11.23 10.69 -4.53
C PHE A 26 -10.69 11.99 -3.89
N ASP A 27 -9.69 12.63 -4.52
CA ASP A 27 -8.95 13.81 -4.02
C ASP A 27 -9.20 15.17 -4.72
N ASP A 28 -10.32 15.31 -5.43
CA ASP A 28 -10.62 16.44 -6.32
C ASP A 28 -10.62 17.83 -5.64
N TYR A 29 -10.76 17.89 -4.31
CA TYR A 29 -10.66 19.17 -3.58
C TYR A 29 -9.26 19.80 -3.64
N PHE A 30 -8.21 18.98 -3.72
CA PHE A 30 -6.82 19.45 -3.64
C PHE A 30 -5.96 19.00 -4.82
N ASN A 31 -6.52 18.19 -5.72
CA ASN A 31 -5.84 17.64 -6.89
C ASN A 31 -6.70 17.80 -8.13
N ASP A 32 -6.08 18.14 -9.27
CA ASP A 32 -6.75 18.17 -10.57
C ASP A 32 -6.57 16.80 -11.25
N GLN A 33 -7.55 15.93 -11.07
CA GLN A 33 -7.49 14.55 -11.55
C GLN A 33 -7.51 14.45 -13.08
N SER A 34 -8.08 15.45 -13.76
CA SER A 34 -8.19 15.46 -15.23
C SER A 34 -6.82 15.48 -15.92
N LYS A 35 -5.78 15.90 -15.20
CA LYS A 35 -4.40 15.95 -15.70
C LYS A 35 -3.68 14.60 -15.70
N PHE A 36 -4.23 13.57 -15.06
CA PHE A 36 -3.58 12.26 -14.92
C PHE A 36 -2.10 12.39 -14.49
N ALA A 37 -1.83 13.22 -13.48
CA ALA A 37 -0.48 13.62 -13.09
C ALA A 37 0.38 12.48 -12.50
N VAL A 38 -0.24 11.34 -12.12
CA VAL A 38 0.47 10.15 -11.66
C VAL A 38 0.97 9.36 -12.87
N THR A 39 2.29 9.22 -13.00
CA THR A 39 2.93 8.46 -14.09
C THR A 39 3.33 7.05 -13.65
N PRO A 40 3.62 6.12 -14.59
CA PRO A 40 4.14 4.80 -14.25
C PRO A 40 5.42 4.83 -13.39
N GLU A 41 6.29 5.82 -13.60
CA GLU A 41 7.53 6.00 -12.83
C GLU A 41 7.25 6.31 -11.37
N HIS A 42 6.16 7.04 -11.06
CA HIS A 42 5.74 7.27 -9.68
C HIS A 42 5.35 5.97 -8.98
N ILE A 43 4.65 5.08 -9.68
CA ILE A 43 4.25 3.75 -9.16
C ILE A 43 5.49 2.89 -8.93
N ILE A 44 6.38 2.79 -9.93
CA ILE A 44 7.61 1.99 -9.83
C ILE A 44 8.51 2.51 -8.71
N ARG A 45 8.64 3.83 -8.57
CA ARG A 45 9.38 4.45 -7.47
C ARG A 45 8.78 4.09 -6.11
N GLY A 46 7.45 4.05 -6.00
CA GLY A 46 6.76 3.62 -4.78
C GLY A 46 7.09 2.17 -4.43
N VAL A 47 6.98 1.26 -5.40
CA VAL A 47 7.31 -0.17 -5.23
C VAL A 47 8.77 -0.35 -4.79
N ASN A 48 9.72 0.31 -5.48
CA ASN A 48 11.15 0.19 -5.18
C ASN A 48 11.56 0.82 -3.83
N LYS A 49 10.76 1.76 -3.30
CA LYS A 49 11.02 2.41 -2.01
C LYS A 49 10.29 1.73 -0.84
N ALA A 50 9.52 0.67 -1.09
CA ALA A 50 8.86 -0.06 -0.02
C ALA A 50 9.89 -0.66 0.95
N THR A 51 9.70 -0.46 2.25
CA THR A 51 10.60 -0.95 3.31
C THR A 51 9.78 -1.38 4.53
N ALA A 52 10.44 -2.04 5.49
CA ALA A 52 9.85 -2.40 6.78
C ALA A 52 9.88 -1.25 7.81
N GLU A 53 10.37 -0.07 7.43
CA GLU A 53 10.40 1.11 8.30
C GLU A 53 8.99 1.58 8.64
N ARG A 54 8.90 2.45 9.66
CA ARG A 54 7.62 3.06 10.05
C ARG A 54 6.98 3.76 8.85
N VAL A 55 5.70 3.44 8.60
CA VAL A 55 4.91 4.05 7.52
C VAL A 55 4.84 5.57 7.71
N PRO A 56 5.22 6.37 6.70
CA PRO A 56 5.00 7.81 6.72
C PRO A 56 3.50 8.12 6.63
N GLU A 57 2.95 8.81 7.64
CA GLU A 57 1.52 9.14 7.75
C GLU A 57 1.20 10.58 7.33
N GLY A 58 -0.09 10.86 7.11
CA GLY A 58 -0.60 12.15 6.65
C GLY A 58 -0.51 12.31 5.14
N ASN A 59 0.08 13.41 4.67
CA ASN A 59 0.08 13.80 3.25
C ASN A 59 1.14 13.04 2.43
N THR A 60 1.03 11.72 2.38
CA THR A 60 2.03 10.83 1.78
C THR A 60 1.36 9.86 0.81
N GLY A 61 2.07 9.46 -0.25
CA GLY A 61 1.57 8.47 -1.21
C GLY A 61 0.21 8.84 -1.84
N GLY A 62 -0.71 7.87 -1.93
CA GLY A 62 -2.08 8.11 -2.39
C GLY A 62 -2.90 8.99 -1.45
N GLY A 63 -2.54 9.06 -0.16
CA GLY A 63 -3.15 9.95 0.82
C GLY A 63 -2.79 11.43 0.66
N THR A 64 -1.89 11.77 -0.28
CA THR A 64 -1.30 13.12 -0.40
C THR A 64 -2.33 14.23 -0.47
N ALA A 65 -3.50 14.04 -1.10
CA ALA A 65 -4.50 15.08 -1.32
C ALA A 65 -5.86 14.77 -0.67
N MET A 66 -5.89 13.87 0.33
CA MET A 66 -7.15 13.40 0.90
C MET A 66 -7.74 14.32 1.98
N LEU A 67 -9.07 14.20 2.16
CA LEU A 67 -9.87 14.81 3.21
C LEU A 67 -10.54 13.72 4.04
N CYS A 68 -10.54 13.87 5.36
CA CYS A 68 -11.26 12.98 6.25
C CYS A 68 -12.00 13.81 7.31
N HIS A 69 -13.31 13.63 7.43
CA HIS A 69 -14.17 14.42 8.33
C HIS A 69 -14.00 15.94 8.23
N ARG A 70 -13.79 16.46 7.00
CA ARG A 70 -13.55 17.89 6.70
C ARG A 70 -12.24 18.47 7.26
N TYR A 71 -11.35 17.63 7.76
CA TYR A 71 -9.98 17.98 8.08
C TYR A 71 -9.04 17.35 7.06
N ARG A 72 -7.75 17.71 7.18
CA ARG A 72 -6.72 17.08 6.38
C ARG A 72 -6.70 15.58 6.65
N GLY A 73 -6.97 14.78 5.62
CA GLY A 73 -6.88 13.32 5.66
C GLY A 73 -5.47 12.84 5.29
N GLY A 74 -5.39 11.59 4.84
CA GLY A 74 -4.17 11.01 4.28
C GLY A 74 -3.92 9.57 4.72
N THR A 75 -2.69 9.11 4.56
CA THR A 75 -2.30 7.75 4.96
C THR A 75 -2.21 7.64 6.47
N GLY A 76 -2.78 6.59 7.05
CA GLY A 76 -2.68 6.28 8.48
C GLY A 76 -2.36 4.80 8.71
N SER A 77 -1.67 4.49 9.79
CA SER A 77 -1.34 3.11 10.17
C SER A 77 -1.35 2.89 11.68
N SER A 78 -1.74 1.69 12.10
CA SER A 78 -1.73 1.27 13.50
C SER A 78 -1.60 -0.23 13.59
N SER A 79 -1.06 -0.73 14.70
CA SER A 79 -0.97 -2.16 14.95
C SER A 79 -1.22 -2.50 16.41
N ARG A 80 -1.63 -3.75 16.68
CA ARG A 80 -1.76 -4.29 18.02
C ARG A 80 -1.23 -5.72 18.07
N THR A 81 -0.57 -6.06 19.16
CA THR A 81 -0.18 -7.43 19.48
C THR A 81 -1.27 -8.08 20.33
N ILE A 82 -1.63 -9.30 19.99
CA ILE A 82 -2.68 -10.07 20.66
C ILE A 82 -2.09 -11.41 21.08
N ASN A 83 -2.23 -11.75 22.36
CA ASN A 83 -1.84 -13.06 22.87
C ASN A 83 -2.97 -14.05 22.65
N GLY A 84 -2.65 -15.24 22.15
CA GLY A 84 -3.59 -16.32 21.89
C GLY A 84 -2.90 -17.67 21.97
N TYR A 85 -3.47 -18.65 21.28
CA TYR A 85 -2.90 -19.99 21.16
C TYR A 85 -2.82 -20.37 19.69
N ASP A 86 -1.77 -21.11 19.32
CA ASP A 86 -1.67 -21.70 17.99
C ASP A 86 -2.65 -22.88 17.81
N ILE A 87 -2.66 -23.47 16.61
CA ILE A 87 -3.54 -24.62 16.31
C ILE A 87 -3.22 -25.86 17.18
N GLY A 88 -2.04 -25.91 17.81
CA GLY A 88 -1.60 -26.96 18.71
C GLY A 88 -1.86 -26.66 20.20
N GLY A 89 -2.46 -25.50 20.53
CA GLY A 89 -2.77 -25.11 21.89
C GLY A 89 -1.60 -24.50 22.68
N ASN A 90 -0.48 -24.14 22.03
CA ASN A 90 0.64 -23.47 22.69
C ASN A 90 0.44 -21.94 22.70
N PRO A 91 0.87 -21.21 23.74
CA PRO A 91 0.81 -19.75 23.76
C PRO A 91 1.51 -19.14 22.54
N ALA A 92 0.82 -18.25 21.83
CA ALA A 92 1.33 -17.56 20.66
C ALA A 92 1.00 -16.05 20.73
N THR A 93 1.85 -15.23 20.11
CA THR A 93 1.60 -13.79 19.95
C THR A 93 1.38 -13.47 18.48
N TYR A 94 0.25 -12.84 18.17
CA TYR A 94 -0.11 -12.39 16.83
C TYR A 94 -0.01 -10.87 16.73
N THR A 95 0.28 -10.36 15.54
CA THR A 95 0.22 -8.92 15.26
C THR A 95 -0.86 -8.65 14.22
N VAL A 96 -1.76 -7.72 14.52
CA VAL A 96 -2.72 -7.19 13.55
C VAL A 96 -2.27 -5.79 13.19
N GLY A 97 -1.92 -5.58 11.92
CA GLY A 97 -1.57 -4.28 11.36
C GLY A 97 -2.70 -3.77 10.46
N VAL A 98 -2.93 -2.46 10.48
CA VAL A 98 -3.92 -1.77 9.65
C VAL A 98 -3.23 -0.59 8.96
N LEU A 99 -3.57 -0.39 7.69
CA LEU A 99 -3.20 0.79 6.90
C LEU A 99 -4.48 1.31 6.22
N VAL A 100 -4.68 2.63 6.29
CA VAL A 100 -5.83 3.34 5.71
C VAL A 100 -5.37 4.48 4.82
N GLN A 101 -6.23 4.88 3.89
CA GLN A 101 -6.08 6.05 3.02
C GLN A 101 -7.28 6.99 3.20
#